data_AF-A0A6S7GYP6-F1
#
_entry.id   AF-A0A6S7GYP6-F1
#
_cell.length_a   1.000
_cell.length_b   1.000
_cell.length_c   1.000
_cell.angle_alpha   90.00
_cell.angle_beta   90.00
_cell.angle_gamma   90.00
#
_symmetry.space_group_name_H-M   'P 1'
#
loop_
_entity.id
_entity.type
_entity.pdbx_description
1 polymer ?
#
loop_
_entity_poly.entity_id
_entity_poly.type
_entity_poly.pdbx_seq_one_letter_code
_entity_poly.pdbx_strand_id
1 'polypeptide(L)'
;MKGWPETEDEDTVVLEFFHPPYTLPKLALSVATGLNFSVYVYNWFLPDSHPIYNNHKRSLKHTTISALMSTLEGAEICEGLTKDEHTNAMCEDPSRLGSSCLVRHTIPIERKHYEEDGPPFQAHVFIRSENCELLCNDILCASCMKQERSLGKMKESNAKRTVEPLKSNTPLSGSSKERLVATVQKQRIVCKELEGRIAELEKEIERNSIPIDETMEKDILAILADGGDKVTPHMKVFWEQQRKLLSMPKFGRRYHPHIIRFCLSVRAKSPAAYGELQDSGILVLPSERTLRDYRNLFKPRAGFHPENIERLRNQTSQYFDIQRYVIISFDDMKIQSKLVFDKHSIELIGFVDLGEEELNVSSGSSDVATHAQVFFVLPSEEDIYTLGYFLTKDVTSYQIMPLFWKAVSVSDGASPNRLFYELHADFVDVVNYTPNLFAPGRNISFFSDTPHLLKTTRNCLFNSGSGKHTWEMWNNEQYMLLDHIAKLYYSDLDSGLHQLPKLTVDHIILKSYSKMKVSLAVQVLSNAVAQALEHHYSSGEAGETARLCKMMNDFFDCMNVRSTTEHQKKRNALLAPYQRGDDE
;
A
#
# COMPACT_ATOMS: atom_id res chain seq x y z
N MET A 1 68.29 15.94 22.11
CA MET A 1 67.56 15.68 20.85
C MET A 1 68.48 14.96 19.89
N LYS A 2 68.18 13.69 19.55
CA LYS A 2 68.85 12.92 18.48
C LYS A 2 67.78 12.01 17.87
N GLY A 3 67.51 12.12 16.58
CA GLY A 3 66.57 11.24 15.85
C GLY A 3 65.41 11.95 15.16
N TRP A 4 65.06 13.17 15.57
CA TRP A 4 64.02 13.98 14.93
C TRP A 4 64.65 15.23 14.30
N PRO A 5 64.81 15.32 12.96
CA PRO A 5 65.01 16.59 12.27
C PRO A 5 63.92 17.60 12.62
N GLU A 6 64.33 18.87 12.65
CA GLU A 6 63.49 20.03 12.97
C GLU A 6 63.41 20.92 11.73
N THR A 7 62.19 21.28 11.35
CA THR A 7 61.90 22.19 10.23
C THR A 7 61.09 23.36 10.79
N GLU A 8 61.62 24.57 10.64
CA GLU A 8 60.96 25.83 11.03
C GLU A 8 60.27 26.46 9.82
N ASP A 9 59.02 26.86 10.00
CA ASP A 9 58.21 27.70 9.09
C ASP A 9 57.71 28.93 9.87
N GLU A 10 57.28 29.99 9.19
CA GLU A 10 57.07 31.32 9.82
C GLU A 10 56.11 31.31 11.03
N ASP A 11 55.16 30.37 11.08
CA ASP A 11 54.18 30.20 12.16
C ASP A 11 54.22 28.83 12.90
N THR A 12 55.05 27.87 12.46
CA THR A 12 55.08 26.52 13.07
C THR A 12 56.47 25.87 13.07
N VAL A 13 56.76 25.11 14.13
CA VAL A 13 57.92 24.21 14.21
C VAL A 13 57.45 22.77 14.03
N VAL A 14 58.05 22.03 13.11
CA VAL A 14 57.72 20.62 12.86
C VAL A 14 58.93 19.75 13.17
N LEU A 15 58.73 18.81 14.10
CA LEU A 15 59.68 17.74 14.39
C LEU A 15 59.23 16.47 13.66
N GLU A 16 60.11 15.85 12.88
CA GLU A 16 59.77 14.66 12.08
C GLU A 16 60.64 13.44 12.45
N PHE A 17 60.05 12.25 12.54
CA PHE A 17 60.76 10.99 12.78
C PHE A 17 60.57 10.03 11.59
N PHE A 18 61.64 9.80 10.85
CA PHE A 18 61.63 8.90 9.69
C PHE A 18 62.01 7.47 10.08
N HIS A 19 61.34 6.49 9.48
CA HIS A 19 61.66 5.08 9.64
C HIS A 19 61.58 4.39 8.26
N PRO A 20 62.68 3.75 7.78
CA PRO A 20 62.64 2.97 6.56
C PRO A 20 61.55 1.88 6.61
N PRO A 21 60.93 1.50 5.48
CA PRO A 21 61.30 1.89 4.12
C PRO A 21 60.46 3.04 3.52
N TYR A 22 59.77 3.84 4.33
CA TYR A 22 58.71 4.76 3.87
C TYR A 22 59.21 6.17 3.48
N THR A 23 58.56 6.79 2.49
CA THR A 23 58.89 8.18 2.08
C THR A 23 58.34 9.25 3.04
N LEU A 24 57.40 8.88 3.92
CA LEU A 24 56.72 9.78 4.85
C LEU A 24 57.28 9.59 6.26
N PRO A 25 57.34 10.65 7.09
CA PRO A 25 57.73 10.52 8.48
C PRO A 25 56.76 9.59 9.21
N LYS A 26 57.31 8.60 9.93
CA LYS A 26 56.54 7.65 10.75
C LYS A 26 55.74 8.39 11.81
N LEU A 27 56.34 9.40 12.43
CA LEU A 27 55.68 10.35 13.32
C LEU A 27 56.10 11.77 12.94
N ALA A 28 55.19 12.72 12.95
CA ALA A 28 55.50 14.15 12.89
C ALA A 28 54.73 14.90 13.97
N LEU A 29 55.40 15.84 14.64
CA LEU A 29 54.87 16.68 15.70
C LEU A 29 54.99 18.13 15.26
N SER A 30 53.87 18.73 14.88
CA SER A 30 53.79 20.16 14.57
C SER A 30 53.40 20.94 15.82
N VAL A 31 54.08 22.05 16.08
CA VAL A 31 53.86 22.98 17.19
C VAL A 31 53.65 24.38 16.61
N ALA A 32 52.48 24.96 16.85
CA ALA A 32 52.17 26.33 16.43
C ALA A 32 52.66 27.37 17.45
N THR A 33 52.86 28.61 17.00
CA THR A 33 53.20 29.79 17.83
C THR A 33 52.36 29.92 19.12
N GLY A 34 51.10 29.49 19.11
CA GLY A 34 50.21 29.44 20.29
C GLY A 34 50.56 28.38 21.37
N LEU A 35 51.65 27.61 21.20
CA LEU A 35 52.03 26.43 21.99
C LEU A 35 51.03 25.27 21.92
N ASN A 36 50.18 25.23 20.89
CA ASN A 36 49.32 24.08 20.60
C ASN A 36 50.07 23.10 19.70
N PHE A 37 49.87 21.81 19.90
CA PHE A 37 50.54 20.78 19.10
C PHE A 37 49.56 19.86 18.36
N SER A 38 50.02 19.28 17.26
CA SER A 38 49.30 18.28 16.46
C SER A 38 50.26 17.16 16.07
N VAL A 39 49.77 15.92 16.13
CA VAL A 39 50.52 14.70 15.85
C VAL A 39 50.01 14.08 14.55
N TYR A 40 50.94 13.63 13.71
CA TYR A 40 50.67 12.92 12.48
C TYR A 40 51.43 11.59 12.46
N VAL A 41 50.80 10.55 11.90
CA VAL A 41 51.40 9.21 11.73
C VAL A 41 51.37 8.88 10.23
N TYR A 42 52.53 8.82 9.58
CA TYR A 42 52.63 8.74 8.11
C TYR A 42 51.76 9.78 7.39
N ASN A 43 51.85 11.04 7.83
CA ASN A 43 51.03 12.17 7.35
C ASN A 43 49.51 12.07 7.62
N TRP A 44 49.05 11.10 8.41
CA TRP A 44 47.65 11.02 8.86
C TRP A 44 47.47 11.71 10.21
N PHE A 45 46.55 12.67 10.30
CA PHE A 45 46.26 13.41 11.52
C PHE A 45 45.69 12.50 12.63
N LEU A 46 46.31 12.54 13.82
CA LEU A 46 45.84 11.80 14.99
C LEU A 46 44.44 12.32 15.42
N PRO A 47 43.44 11.47 15.70
CA PRO A 47 42.08 11.94 16.02
C PRO A 47 42.01 12.89 17.23
N ASP A 48 41.15 13.90 17.18
CA ASP A 48 41.00 14.88 18.29
C ASP A 48 40.62 14.24 19.63
N SER A 49 39.93 13.10 19.60
CA SER A 49 39.53 12.31 20.77
C SER A 49 40.67 11.49 21.41
N HIS A 50 41.86 11.45 20.79
CA HIS A 50 42.94 10.55 21.18
C HIS A 50 43.48 10.84 22.61
N PRO A 51 43.77 9.82 23.44
CA PRO A 51 44.24 10.00 24.82
C PRO A 51 45.43 10.95 25.00
N ILE A 52 46.37 10.98 24.04
CA ILE A 52 47.53 11.90 24.06
C ILE A 52 47.09 13.38 24.11
N TYR A 53 46.07 13.78 23.34
CA TYR A 53 45.57 15.16 23.37
C TYR A 53 44.82 15.46 24.67
N ASN A 54 44.06 14.51 25.21
CA ASN A 54 43.36 14.66 26.49
C ASN A 54 44.36 14.80 27.66
N ASN A 55 45.38 13.93 27.72
CA ASN A 55 46.37 13.89 28.80
C ASN A 55 47.24 15.15 28.86
N HIS A 56 47.60 15.72 27.70
CA HIS A 56 48.43 16.92 27.60
C HIS A 56 47.64 18.19 27.23
N LYS A 57 46.31 18.13 27.23
CA LYS A 57 45.39 19.22 26.84
C LYS A 57 45.76 19.91 25.52
N ARG A 58 46.33 19.15 24.58
CA ARG A 58 46.86 19.59 23.27
C ARG A 58 47.79 20.83 23.31
N SER A 59 48.45 21.12 24.44
CA SER A 59 49.32 22.29 24.57
C SER A 59 50.60 22.01 25.37
N LEU A 60 51.72 22.56 24.88
CA LEU A 60 53.02 22.54 25.58
C LEU A 60 53.02 23.40 26.87
N LYS A 61 51.93 24.12 27.17
CA LYS A 61 51.72 24.70 28.51
C LYS A 61 51.50 23.64 29.59
N HIS A 62 51.21 22.40 29.20
CA HIS A 62 50.87 21.29 30.10
C HIS A 62 51.76 20.04 29.91
N THR A 63 52.79 20.11 29.07
CA THR A 63 53.76 19.03 28.86
C THR A 63 55.09 19.57 28.30
N THR A 64 56.19 18.84 28.45
CA THR A 64 57.44 19.16 27.75
C THR A 64 57.51 18.40 26.44
N ILE A 65 58.20 18.96 25.45
CA ILE A 65 58.47 18.28 24.16
C ILE A 65 59.13 16.92 24.41
N SER A 66 60.09 16.82 25.34
CA SER A 66 60.75 15.56 25.70
C SER A 66 59.80 14.48 26.24
N ALA A 67 58.83 14.83 27.09
CA ALA A 67 57.86 13.89 27.64
C ALA A 67 56.84 13.45 26.59
N LEU A 68 56.44 14.36 25.69
CA LEU A 68 55.55 14.06 24.58
C LEU A 68 56.22 13.13 23.56
N MET A 69 57.48 13.40 23.18
CA MET A 69 58.27 12.54 22.30
C MET A 69 58.44 11.13 22.89
N SER A 70 58.79 11.01 24.17
CA SER A 70 58.91 9.70 24.83
C SER A 70 57.58 8.94 24.88
N THR A 71 56.44 9.63 24.91
CA THR A 71 55.11 9.02 24.84
C THR A 71 54.77 8.55 23.43
N LEU A 72 55.18 9.31 22.41
CA LEU A 72 54.97 8.99 21.00
C LEU A 72 55.89 7.85 20.51
N GLU A 73 57.14 7.81 20.97
CA GLU A 73 58.10 6.73 20.65
C GLU A 73 57.73 5.40 21.32
N GLY A 74 57.04 5.45 22.47
CA GLY A 74 56.54 4.28 23.18
C GLY A 74 55.18 3.76 22.72
N ALA A 75 54.52 4.40 21.75
CA ALA A 75 53.22 4.00 21.23
C ALA A 75 53.37 3.13 19.97
N GLU A 76 52.58 2.05 19.88
CA GLU A 76 52.54 1.20 18.69
C GLU A 76 51.56 1.73 17.64
N ILE A 77 51.83 1.47 16.37
CA ILE A 77 50.93 1.84 15.28
C ILE A 77 49.98 0.67 15.03
N CYS A 78 48.68 0.90 15.24
CA CYS A 78 47.61 -0.08 14.99
C CYS A 78 47.77 -0.70 13.60
N GLU A 79 47.73 -2.03 13.47
CA GLU A 79 47.87 -2.70 12.16
C GLU A 79 46.59 -2.63 11.29
N GLY A 80 45.44 -2.34 11.90
CA GLY A 80 44.17 -2.26 11.20
C GLY A 80 43.52 -3.62 10.93
N LEU A 81 42.72 -3.72 9.89
CA LEU A 81 41.88 -4.87 9.60
C LEU A 81 42.58 -5.85 8.65
N THR A 82 42.27 -7.14 8.83
CA THR A 82 42.76 -8.20 7.94
C THR A 82 42.41 -7.92 6.46
N LYS A 83 43.42 -8.01 5.59
CA LYS A 83 43.35 -7.73 4.14
C LYS A 83 42.89 -8.99 3.40
N ASP A 84 41.59 -9.22 3.28
CA ASP A 84 41.03 -10.28 2.43
C ASP A 84 40.29 -9.69 1.22
N GLU A 85 40.00 -10.51 0.20
CA GLU A 85 39.31 -10.04 -1.01
C GLU A 85 38.00 -9.30 -0.70
N HIS A 86 37.33 -9.69 0.38
CA HIS A 86 36.10 -9.05 0.83
C HIS A 86 36.35 -7.67 1.43
N THR A 87 37.30 -7.50 2.36
CA THR A 87 37.61 -6.18 2.94
C THR A 87 38.19 -5.21 1.89
N ASN A 88 39.01 -5.73 0.95
CA ASN A 88 39.49 -4.94 -0.19
C ASN A 88 38.31 -4.43 -1.06
N ALA A 89 37.41 -5.32 -1.49
CA ALA A 89 36.27 -4.95 -2.32
C ALA A 89 35.30 -3.95 -1.65
N MET A 90 35.17 -3.98 -0.31
CA MET A 90 34.36 -3.00 0.43
C MET A 90 35.00 -1.60 0.50
N CYS A 91 36.31 -1.47 0.26
CA CYS A 91 37.00 -0.17 0.21
C CYS A 91 37.03 0.47 -1.18
N GLU A 92 36.62 -0.25 -2.24
CA GLU A 92 36.75 0.20 -3.63
C GLU A 92 35.43 0.67 -4.26
N ASP A 93 34.26 0.36 -3.67
CA ASP A 93 32.95 0.79 -4.16
C ASP A 93 32.09 1.42 -3.04
N PRO A 94 32.12 2.77 -2.89
CA PRO A 94 31.33 3.50 -1.90
C PRO A 94 29.80 3.36 -2.05
N SER A 95 29.31 2.83 -3.17
CA SER A 95 27.87 2.74 -3.46
C SER A 95 27.19 1.50 -2.87
N ARG A 96 27.95 0.49 -2.42
CA ARG A 96 27.42 -0.84 -2.08
C ARG A 96 26.87 -1.00 -0.66
N LEU A 97 27.08 -0.04 0.24
CA LEU A 97 26.41 0.01 1.55
C LEU A 97 26.42 1.43 2.12
N GLY A 98 25.38 1.80 2.88
CA GLY A 98 25.33 3.09 3.55
C GLY A 98 26.43 3.23 4.62
N SER A 99 27.13 4.36 4.60
CA SER A 99 28.33 4.68 5.42
C SER A 99 29.50 3.71 5.25
N SER A 100 30.52 4.15 4.50
CA SER A 100 31.81 3.49 4.36
C SER A 100 32.65 3.58 5.65
N CYS A 101 32.34 2.76 6.66
CA CYS A 101 33.06 2.75 7.95
C CYS A 101 34.51 2.23 7.89
N LEU A 102 35.07 2.06 6.68
CA LEU A 102 36.40 1.54 6.39
C LEU A 102 37.18 2.56 5.54
N VAL A 103 38.45 2.78 5.86
CA VAL A 103 39.32 3.74 5.17
C VAL A 103 40.65 3.09 4.79
N ARG A 104 41.11 3.37 3.57
CA ARG A 104 42.37 2.86 3.01
C ARG A 104 43.50 3.87 3.25
N HIS A 105 44.48 3.48 4.06
CA HIS A 105 45.68 4.28 4.37
C HIS A 105 46.86 3.73 3.58
N THR A 106 47.25 4.44 2.51
CA THR A 106 48.34 4.05 1.60
C THR A 106 49.59 4.89 1.89
N ILE A 107 50.70 4.24 2.22
CA ILE A 107 51.99 4.87 2.56
C ILE A 107 53.00 4.51 1.47
N PRO A 108 53.55 5.49 0.72
CA PRO A 108 54.54 5.20 -0.33
C PRO A 108 55.83 4.64 0.27
N ILE A 109 56.38 3.62 -0.38
CA ILE A 109 57.71 3.07 -0.08
C ILE A 109 58.75 3.88 -0.88
N GLU A 110 59.94 4.10 -0.32
CA GLU A 110 61.04 4.71 -1.05
C GLU A 110 61.53 3.78 -2.17
N ARG A 111 61.83 4.32 -3.36
CA ARG A 111 62.29 3.54 -4.53
C ARG A 111 63.51 2.65 -4.25
N LYS A 112 64.38 3.02 -3.30
CA LYS A 112 65.57 2.24 -2.90
C LYS A 112 65.23 0.95 -2.13
N HIS A 113 63.97 0.78 -1.75
CA HIS A 113 63.43 -0.37 -1.00
C HIS A 113 62.33 -1.09 -1.79
N TYR A 114 62.25 -0.90 -3.10
CA TYR A 114 61.32 -1.65 -3.96
C TYR A 114 61.81 -3.09 -4.14
N GLU A 115 60.88 -4.04 -4.04
CA GLU A 115 61.09 -5.44 -4.41
C GLU A 115 61.32 -5.53 -5.94
N GLU A 116 62.31 -6.32 -6.39
CA GLU A 116 62.74 -6.36 -7.80
C GLU A 116 61.63 -6.84 -8.76
N ASP A 117 60.76 -7.74 -8.31
CA ASP A 117 59.62 -8.28 -9.06
C ASP A 117 58.28 -7.53 -8.81
N GLY A 118 58.31 -6.43 -8.04
CA GLY A 118 57.10 -5.71 -7.63
C GLY A 118 56.60 -4.65 -8.63
N PRO A 119 55.40 -4.08 -8.41
CA PRO A 119 54.82 -3.06 -9.30
C PRO A 119 55.66 -1.75 -9.32
N PRO A 120 55.57 -0.94 -10.39
CA PRO A 120 56.39 0.27 -10.57
C PRO A 120 56.15 1.39 -9.55
N PHE A 121 55.10 1.27 -8.72
CA PHE A 121 54.89 2.05 -7.52
C PHE A 121 54.50 1.10 -6.40
N GLN A 122 55.36 0.99 -5.38
CA GLN A 122 55.13 0.14 -4.21
C GLN A 122 54.73 1.01 -3.02
N ALA A 123 53.69 0.59 -2.32
CA ALA A 123 53.16 1.30 -1.17
C ALA A 123 52.58 0.30 -0.16
N HIS A 124 52.83 0.54 1.13
CA HIS A 124 52.21 -0.26 2.18
C HIS A 124 50.81 0.28 2.47
N VAL A 125 49.81 -0.58 2.31
CA VAL A 125 48.40 -0.24 2.55
C VAL A 125 47.93 -0.82 3.88
N PHE A 126 47.40 0.01 4.76
CA PHE A 126 46.61 -0.38 5.92
C PHE A 126 45.11 -0.16 5.63
N ILE A 127 44.25 -1.09 6.05
CA ILE A 127 42.79 -0.90 6.03
C ILE A 127 42.37 -0.64 7.47
N ARG A 128 41.68 0.46 7.73
CA ARG A 128 41.38 0.93 9.08
C ARG A 128 39.89 1.19 9.24
N SER A 129 39.37 1.14 10.47
CA SER A 129 38.07 1.77 10.75
C SER A 129 38.19 3.28 10.57
N GLU A 130 37.12 3.95 10.17
CA GLU A 130 36.99 5.41 10.16
C GLU A 130 37.39 6.05 11.50
N ASN A 131 37.08 5.39 12.62
CA ASN A 131 37.40 5.85 13.97
C ASN A 131 38.68 5.19 14.54
N CYS A 132 39.68 4.90 13.69
CA CYS A 132 40.94 4.29 14.13
C CYS A 132 41.80 5.29 14.91
N GLU A 133 42.30 4.88 16.07
CA GLU A 133 43.14 5.72 16.96
C GLU A 133 44.54 5.98 16.39
N LEU A 134 44.96 5.23 15.35
CA LEU A 134 46.29 5.18 14.72
C LEU A 134 47.41 4.72 15.65
N LEU A 135 47.59 5.38 16.79
CA LEU A 135 48.48 4.98 17.87
C LEU A 135 47.67 4.26 18.95
N CYS A 136 48.22 3.17 19.49
CA CYS A 136 47.63 2.47 20.63
C CYS A 136 48.70 1.65 21.38
N ASN A 137 48.31 1.06 22.51
CA ASN A 137 49.21 0.25 23.36
C ASN A 137 49.23 -1.24 22.95
N ASP A 138 48.39 -1.63 21.99
CA ASP A 138 48.22 -2.99 21.48
C ASP A 138 48.29 -2.97 19.94
N ILE A 139 48.48 -4.13 19.32
CA ILE A 139 48.52 -4.32 17.86
C ILE A 139 47.24 -3.77 17.16
N LEU A 140 46.08 -3.81 17.84
CA LEU A 140 44.79 -3.36 17.30
C LEU A 140 44.03 -2.45 18.27
N CYS A 141 43.72 -1.23 17.82
CA CYS A 141 42.89 -0.30 18.58
C CYS A 141 41.43 -0.79 18.71
N ALA A 142 40.71 -0.32 19.75
CA ALA A 142 39.38 -0.80 20.09
C ALA A 142 38.34 -0.67 18.95
N SER A 143 38.41 0.44 18.19
CA SER A 143 37.57 0.67 17.00
C SER A 143 37.79 -0.37 15.90
N CYS A 144 39.05 -0.69 15.56
CA CYS A 144 39.38 -1.70 14.55
C CYS A 144 38.94 -3.10 15.02
N MET A 145 39.22 -3.48 16.26
CA MET A 145 38.81 -4.77 16.83
C MET A 145 37.28 -4.94 16.83
N LYS A 146 36.52 -3.87 17.13
CA LYS A 146 35.05 -3.89 17.07
C LYS A 146 34.55 -4.06 15.62
N GLN A 147 35.18 -3.38 14.67
CA GLN A 147 34.83 -3.47 13.25
C GLN A 147 35.10 -4.86 12.68
N GLU A 148 36.23 -5.49 13.04
CA GLU A 148 36.58 -6.84 12.60
C GLU A 148 35.57 -7.89 13.09
N ARG A 149 35.18 -7.83 14.37
CA ARG A 149 34.12 -8.69 14.94
C ARG A 149 32.77 -8.50 14.25
N SER A 150 32.47 -7.29 13.78
CA SER A 150 31.25 -6.99 13.03
C SER A 150 31.26 -7.65 11.64
N LEU A 151 32.38 -7.52 10.92
CA LEU A 151 32.59 -8.13 9.61
C LEU A 151 32.56 -9.67 9.68
N GLY A 152 33.14 -10.27 10.72
CA GLY A 152 33.07 -11.71 10.97
C GLY A 152 31.62 -12.22 11.09
N LYS A 153 30.80 -11.56 11.93
CA LYS A 153 29.36 -11.90 12.08
C LYS A 153 28.58 -11.71 10.77
N MET A 154 28.94 -10.73 9.96
CA MET A 154 28.30 -10.49 8.66
C MET A 154 28.60 -11.62 7.66
N LYS A 155 29.85 -12.11 7.63
CA LYS A 155 30.26 -13.29 6.83
C LYS A 155 29.49 -14.54 7.25
N GLU A 156 29.39 -14.84 8.56
CA GLU A 156 28.60 -15.97 9.07
C GLU A 156 27.10 -15.88 8.72
N SER A 157 26.52 -14.67 8.79
CA SER A 157 25.10 -14.44 8.47
C SER A 157 24.80 -14.66 6.99
N ASN A 158 25.68 -14.18 6.10
CA ASN A 158 25.55 -14.41 4.66
C ASN A 158 25.73 -15.90 4.30
N ALA A 159 26.66 -16.62 4.95
CA ALA A 159 26.84 -18.06 4.76
C ALA A 159 25.60 -18.89 5.20
N LYS A 160 24.83 -18.43 6.19
CA LYS A 160 23.55 -19.07 6.57
C LYS A 160 22.43 -18.78 5.56
N ARG A 161 22.36 -17.53 5.05
CA ARG A 161 21.32 -17.06 4.12
C ARG A 161 21.30 -17.76 2.75
N THR A 162 22.42 -18.34 2.32
CA THR A 162 22.50 -19.09 1.05
C THR A 162 21.93 -20.50 1.14
N VAL A 163 21.81 -21.07 2.35
CA VAL A 163 21.41 -22.49 2.57
C VAL A 163 19.95 -22.63 3.01
N GLU A 164 19.40 -21.68 3.77
CA GLU A 164 18.02 -21.79 4.29
C GLU A 164 16.93 -21.67 3.21
N PRO A 165 15.90 -22.54 3.19
CA PRO A 165 14.76 -22.41 2.29
C PRO A 165 14.06 -21.04 2.33
N LEU A 166 13.37 -20.70 1.23
CA LEU A 166 12.62 -19.45 1.12
C LEU A 166 11.39 -19.44 2.03
N LYS A 167 11.08 -18.27 2.57
CA LYS A 167 9.81 -18.01 3.27
C LYS A 167 8.70 -17.75 2.24
N SER A 168 7.46 -18.05 2.61
CA SER A 168 6.31 -17.75 1.75
C SER A 168 6.30 -16.27 1.34
N ASN A 169 5.90 -16.00 0.10
CA ASN A 169 5.89 -14.67 -0.54
C ASN A 169 7.26 -13.98 -0.72
N THR A 170 8.40 -14.69 -0.60
CA THR A 170 9.71 -14.11 -0.93
C THR A 170 9.88 -13.99 -2.46
N PRO A 171 10.28 -12.83 -3.02
CA PRO A 171 10.46 -12.67 -4.45
C PRO A 171 11.59 -13.54 -5.02
N LEU A 172 11.29 -14.26 -6.10
CA LEU A 172 12.19 -15.21 -6.75
C LEU A 172 13.40 -14.54 -7.43
N SER A 173 13.22 -13.31 -7.93
CA SER A 173 14.24 -12.56 -8.68
C SER A 173 15.51 -12.20 -7.89
N GLY A 174 15.44 -12.20 -6.56
CA GLY A 174 16.58 -11.94 -5.67
C GLY A 174 17.13 -13.18 -4.96
N SER A 175 16.73 -14.38 -5.38
CA SER A 175 17.07 -15.65 -4.70
C SER A 175 18.14 -16.44 -5.45
N SER A 176 19.13 -17.01 -4.74
CA SER A 176 20.15 -17.87 -5.38
C SER A 176 19.57 -19.22 -5.82
N LYS A 177 20.23 -19.84 -6.79
CA LYS A 177 19.81 -21.12 -7.40
C LYS A 177 19.77 -22.26 -6.37
N GLU A 178 20.76 -22.30 -5.48
CA GLU A 178 20.94 -23.30 -4.43
C GLU A 178 19.76 -23.25 -3.45
N ARG A 179 19.37 -22.03 -3.09
CA ARG A 179 18.26 -21.73 -2.19
C ARG A 179 16.90 -22.11 -2.77
N LEU A 180 16.72 -21.91 -4.08
CA LEU A 180 15.54 -22.36 -4.82
C LEU A 180 15.45 -23.90 -4.85
N VAL A 181 16.56 -24.58 -5.13
CA VAL A 181 16.63 -26.06 -5.13
C VAL A 181 16.28 -26.64 -3.75
N ALA A 182 16.87 -26.11 -2.68
CA ALA A 182 16.56 -26.54 -1.30
C ALA A 182 15.07 -26.34 -0.94
N THR A 183 14.46 -25.25 -1.41
CA THR A 183 13.03 -24.97 -1.21
C THR A 183 12.14 -26.01 -1.91
N VAL A 184 12.44 -26.33 -3.18
CA VAL A 184 11.69 -27.34 -3.95
C VAL A 184 11.86 -28.74 -3.37
N GLN A 185 13.06 -29.11 -2.92
CA GLN A 185 13.30 -30.39 -2.24
C GLN A 185 12.46 -30.53 -0.97
N LYS A 186 12.42 -29.48 -0.12
CA LYS A 186 11.58 -29.46 1.08
C LYS A 186 10.09 -29.59 0.75
N GLN A 187 9.60 -28.88 -0.28
CA GLN A 187 8.20 -28.99 -0.70
C GLN A 187 7.84 -30.40 -1.18
N ARG A 188 8.72 -31.07 -1.95
CA ARG A 188 8.49 -32.46 -2.39
C ARG A 188 8.33 -33.44 -1.23
N ILE A 189 9.10 -33.27 -0.14
CA ILE A 189 8.98 -34.10 1.06
C ILE A 189 7.61 -33.89 1.72
N VAL A 190 7.19 -32.63 1.88
CA VAL A 190 5.88 -32.28 2.46
C VAL A 190 4.72 -32.81 1.62
N CYS A 191 4.79 -32.69 0.28
CA CYS A 191 3.77 -33.26 -0.61
C CYS A 191 3.66 -34.79 -0.42
N LYS A 192 4.80 -35.50 -0.40
CA LYS A 192 4.82 -36.96 -0.20
C LYS A 192 4.25 -37.39 1.15
N GLU A 193 4.49 -36.62 2.22
CA GLU A 193 3.91 -36.87 3.55
C GLU A 193 2.38 -36.68 3.56
N LEU A 194 1.89 -35.62 2.90
CA LEU A 194 0.46 -35.33 2.79
C LEU A 194 -0.27 -36.36 1.90
N GLU A 195 0.32 -36.76 0.77
CA GLU A 195 -0.17 -37.84 -0.09
C GLU A 195 -0.27 -39.17 0.68
N GLY A 196 0.73 -39.48 1.52
CA GLY A 196 0.70 -40.65 2.40
C GLY A 196 -0.46 -40.61 3.41
N ARG A 197 -0.68 -39.46 4.05
CA ARG A 197 -1.81 -39.27 4.99
C ARG A 197 -3.18 -39.36 4.32
N ILE A 198 -3.32 -38.86 3.10
CA ILE A 198 -4.56 -39.00 2.32
C ILE A 198 -4.83 -40.49 2.05
N ALA A 199 -3.83 -41.24 1.59
CA ALA A 199 -3.97 -42.67 1.33
C ALA A 199 -4.22 -43.52 2.60
N GLU A 200 -3.78 -43.06 3.78
CA GLU A 200 -4.14 -43.66 5.07
C GLU A 200 -5.61 -43.38 5.43
N LEU A 201 -6.08 -42.14 5.25
CA LEU A 201 -7.47 -41.76 5.50
C LEU A 201 -8.45 -42.44 4.54
N GLU A 202 -8.09 -42.58 3.25
CA GLU A 202 -8.90 -43.29 2.26
C GLU A 202 -9.11 -44.76 2.66
N LYS A 203 -8.05 -45.46 3.10
CA LYS A 203 -8.15 -46.84 3.62
C LYS A 203 -8.95 -46.94 4.91
N GLU A 204 -8.83 -45.96 5.80
CA GLU A 204 -9.60 -45.90 7.04
C GLU A 204 -11.09 -45.68 6.75
N ILE A 205 -11.42 -44.86 5.73
CA ILE A 205 -12.78 -44.69 5.21
C ILE A 205 -13.28 -46.00 4.59
N GLU A 206 -12.53 -46.65 3.69
CA GLU A 206 -12.93 -47.93 3.10
C GLU A 206 -13.19 -48.99 4.17
N ARG A 207 -12.29 -49.13 5.16
CA ARG A 207 -12.42 -50.09 6.26
C ARG A 207 -13.65 -49.86 7.13
N ASN A 208 -14.00 -48.60 7.38
CA ASN A 208 -15.11 -48.22 8.24
C ASN A 208 -16.41 -47.95 7.45
N SER A 209 -16.35 -47.99 6.12
CA SER A 209 -17.52 -47.83 5.25
C SER A 209 -18.39 -49.08 5.28
N ILE A 210 -19.68 -48.88 5.49
CA ILE A 210 -20.68 -49.93 5.34
C ILE A 210 -21.24 -49.81 3.91
N PRO A 211 -21.16 -50.86 3.07
CA PRO A 211 -21.77 -50.81 1.75
C PRO A 211 -23.28 -50.63 1.91
N ILE A 212 -23.81 -49.56 1.30
CA ILE A 212 -25.24 -49.31 1.28
C ILE A 212 -25.89 -50.36 0.38
N ASP A 213 -26.89 -51.06 0.92
CA ASP A 213 -27.71 -52.06 0.22
C ASP A 213 -28.36 -51.41 -1.03
N GLU A 214 -28.46 -52.14 -2.15
CA GLU A 214 -29.17 -51.68 -3.35
C GLU A 214 -30.62 -51.24 -3.06
N THR A 215 -31.26 -51.81 -2.03
CA THR A 215 -32.58 -51.38 -1.56
C THR A 215 -32.52 -50.02 -0.87
N MET A 216 -31.53 -49.76 -0.01
CA MET A 216 -31.32 -48.43 0.58
C MET A 216 -30.94 -47.37 -0.45
N GLU A 217 -30.16 -47.71 -1.49
CA GLU A 217 -29.88 -46.76 -2.59
C GLU A 217 -31.19 -46.41 -3.33
N LYS A 218 -32.03 -47.40 -3.63
CA LYS A 218 -33.36 -47.20 -4.23
C LYS A 218 -34.29 -46.41 -3.31
N ASP A 219 -34.26 -46.65 -2.00
CA ASP A 219 -35.07 -45.92 -1.02
C ASP A 219 -34.62 -44.46 -0.86
N ILE A 220 -33.32 -44.17 -0.83
CA ILE A 220 -32.81 -42.79 -0.83
C ILE A 220 -33.22 -42.07 -2.12
N LEU A 221 -33.09 -42.72 -3.27
CA LEU A 221 -33.54 -42.17 -4.57
C LEU A 221 -35.06 -42.01 -4.65
N ALA A 222 -35.84 -42.85 -3.97
CA ALA A 222 -37.29 -42.74 -3.85
C ALA A 222 -37.67 -41.57 -2.91
N ILE A 223 -37.11 -41.49 -1.71
CA ILE A 223 -37.34 -40.41 -0.73
C ILE A 223 -36.99 -39.03 -1.31
N LEU A 224 -35.92 -38.94 -2.11
CA LEU A 224 -35.56 -37.69 -2.82
C LEU A 224 -36.50 -37.34 -3.99
N ALA A 225 -37.26 -38.30 -4.52
CA ALA A 225 -38.20 -38.11 -5.62
C ALA A 225 -39.67 -37.92 -5.16
N ASP A 226 -40.09 -38.64 -4.12
CA ASP A 226 -41.42 -38.62 -3.48
C ASP A 226 -41.50 -37.65 -2.27
N GLY A 227 -40.49 -36.80 -2.09
CA GLY A 227 -40.58 -35.69 -1.14
C GLY A 227 -41.82 -34.85 -1.41
N GLY A 228 -42.79 -34.89 -0.49
CA GLY A 228 -44.12 -34.31 -0.65
C GLY A 228 -44.15 -32.77 -0.70
N ASP A 229 -45.33 -32.18 -0.49
CA ASP A 229 -45.75 -30.78 -0.77
C ASP A 229 -44.83 -29.60 -0.37
N LYS A 230 -43.68 -29.85 0.27
CA LYS A 230 -42.66 -28.86 0.63
C LYS A 230 -41.46 -28.80 -0.35
N VAL A 231 -41.39 -29.64 -1.38
CA VAL A 231 -40.30 -29.62 -2.36
C VAL A 231 -40.49 -28.47 -3.37
N THR A 232 -39.53 -27.54 -3.45
CA THR A 232 -39.58 -26.46 -4.44
C THR A 232 -39.35 -26.98 -5.86
N PRO A 233 -39.91 -26.35 -6.91
CA PRO A 233 -39.66 -26.73 -8.30
C PRO A 233 -38.17 -26.77 -8.67
N HIS A 234 -37.37 -25.85 -8.10
CA HIS A 234 -35.91 -25.85 -8.24
C HIS A 234 -35.29 -27.16 -7.71
N MET A 235 -35.69 -27.59 -6.51
CA MET A 235 -35.13 -28.77 -5.86
C MET A 235 -35.50 -30.06 -6.60
N LYS A 236 -36.75 -30.16 -7.09
CA LYS A 236 -37.18 -31.27 -7.94
C LYS A 236 -36.34 -31.39 -9.21
N VAL A 237 -36.22 -30.30 -9.98
CA VAL A 237 -35.39 -30.28 -11.20
C VAL A 237 -33.92 -30.57 -10.88
N PHE A 238 -33.39 -30.11 -9.75
CA PHE A 238 -32.02 -30.40 -9.33
C PHE A 238 -31.79 -31.91 -9.13
N TRP A 239 -32.62 -32.59 -8.33
CA TRP A 239 -32.45 -34.02 -8.05
C TRP A 239 -32.73 -34.89 -9.27
N GLU A 240 -33.72 -34.56 -10.10
CA GLU A 240 -33.97 -35.24 -11.38
C GLU A 240 -32.74 -35.19 -12.31
N GLN A 241 -32.08 -34.02 -12.39
CA GLN A 241 -30.86 -33.89 -13.19
C GLN A 241 -29.67 -34.61 -12.54
N GLN A 242 -29.49 -34.55 -11.22
CA GLN A 242 -28.41 -35.30 -10.54
C GLN A 242 -28.53 -36.82 -10.79
N ARG A 243 -29.73 -37.40 -10.61
CA ARG A 243 -30.00 -38.81 -10.90
C ARG A 243 -29.67 -39.19 -12.35
N LYS A 244 -30.05 -38.33 -13.31
CA LYS A 244 -29.71 -38.51 -14.74
C LYS A 244 -28.21 -38.39 -15.02
N LEU A 245 -27.50 -37.50 -14.32
CA LEU A 245 -26.07 -37.26 -14.53
C LEU A 245 -25.20 -38.37 -13.91
N LEU A 246 -25.64 -38.97 -12.80
CA LEU A 246 -24.99 -40.13 -12.17
C LEU A 246 -25.01 -41.36 -13.09
N SER A 247 -26.16 -41.67 -13.72
CA SER A 247 -26.29 -42.80 -14.66
C SER A 247 -25.63 -42.59 -16.03
N MET A 248 -25.10 -41.39 -16.32
CA MET A 248 -24.39 -41.09 -17.56
C MET A 248 -22.86 -41.13 -17.41
N PRO A 249 -22.12 -41.64 -18.42
CA PRO A 249 -20.67 -41.66 -18.41
C PRO A 249 -20.10 -40.23 -18.38
N LYS A 250 -18.94 -40.05 -17.72
CA LYS A 250 -18.34 -38.72 -17.44
C LYS A 250 -18.31 -37.77 -18.65
N PHE A 251 -17.97 -38.27 -19.84
CA PHE A 251 -17.87 -37.48 -21.08
C PHE A 251 -19.19 -37.27 -21.84
N GLY A 252 -20.27 -37.96 -21.47
CA GLY A 252 -21.59 -37.83 -22.11
C GLY A 252 -22.55 -36.86 -21.39
N ARG A 253 -22.15 -36.30 -20.25
CA ARG A 253 -23.00 -35.49 -19.37
C ARG A 253 -23.38 -34.15 -20.00
N ARG A 254 -24.67 -33.98 -20.32
CA ARG A 254 -25.27 -32.70 -20.74
C ARG A 254 -26.10 -32.11 -19.61
N TYR A 255 -25.76 -30.91 -19.17
CA TYR A 255 -26.41 -30.20 -18.06
C TYR A 255 -27.61 -29.39 -18.54
N HIS A 256 -28.69 -29.38 -17.77
CA HIS A 256 -29.85 -28.52 -18.03
C HIS A 256 -29.50 -27.04 -17.74
N PRO A 257 -29.96 -26.05 -18.54
CA PRO A 257 -29.56 -24.63 -18.38
C PRO A 257 -29.83 -24.05 -16.98
N HIS A 258 -30.88 -24.50 -16.31
CA HIS A 258 -31.17 -24.12 -14.93
C HIS A 258 -30.08 -24.55 -13.93
N ILE A 259 -29.49 -25.74 -14.13
CA ILE A 259 -28.38 -26.25 -13.31
C ILE A 259 -27.10 -25.42 -13.59
N ILE A 260 -26.85 -25.06 -14.86
CA ILE A 260 -25.76 -24.14 -15.21
C ILE A 260 -25.94 -22.80 -14.48
N ARG A 261 -27.13 -22.19 -14.54
CA ARG A 261 -27.44 -20.92 -13.84
C ARG A 261 -27.23 -21.02 -12.33
N PHE A 262 -27.69 -22.11 -11.70
CA PHE A 262 -27.44 -22.38 -10.28
C PHE A 262 -25.94 -22.49 -9.96
N CYS A 263 -25.20 -23.28 -10.74
CA CYS A 263 -23.76 -23.48 -10.55
C CYS A 263 -22.96 -22.18 -10.78
N LEU A 264 -23.35 -21.34 -11.74
CA LEU A 264 -22.79 -20.00 -11.94
C LEU A 264 -22.99 -19.12 -10.70
N SER A 265 -24.18 -19.14 -10.08
CA SER A 265 -24.49 -18.39 -8.86
C SER A 265 -23.67 -18.86 -7.66
N VAL A 266 -23.57 -20.18 -7.42
CA VAL A 266 -22.73 -20.75 -6.35
C VAL A 266 -21.26 -20.39 -6.56
N ARG A 267 -20.75 -20.57 -7.79
CA ARG A 267 -19.37 -20.22 -8.14
C ARG A 267 -19.07 -18.72 -8.01
N ALA A 268 -20.02 -17.85 -8.35
CA ALA A 268 -19.85 -16.40 -8.20
C ALA A 268 -19.73 -15.98 -6.73
N LYS A 269 -20.42 -16.68 -5.82
CA LYS A 269 -20.33 -16.45 -4.37
C LYS A 269 -19.05 -17.02 -3.76
N SER A 270 -18.64 -18.23 -4.15
CA SER A 270 -17.38 -18.84 -3.71
C SER A 270 -16.86 -19.86 -4.72
N PRO A 271 -15.80 -19.53 -5.48
CA PRO A 271 -15.14 -20.49 -6.37
C PRO A 271 -14.53 -21.67 -5.59
N ALA A 272 -14.02 -21.44 -4.39
CA ALA A 272 -13.40 -22.47 -3.56
C ALA A 272 -14.43 -23.50 -3.04
N ALA A 273 -15.58 -23.04 -2.52
CA ALA A 273 -16.65 -23.94 -2.11
C ALA A 273 -17.27 -24.69 -3.31
N TYR A 274 -17.31 -24.07 -4.49
CA TYR A 274 -17.71 -24.75 -5.71
C TYR A 274 -16.73 -25.85 -6.13
N GLY A 275 -15.41 -25.60 -6.01
CA GLY A 275 -14.37 -26.59 -6.24
C GLY A 275 -14.51 -27.78 -5.29
N GLU A 276 -14.61 -27.54 -3.99
CA GLU A 276 -14.81 -28.59 -2.97
C GLU A 276 -16.04 -29.47 -3.27
N LEU A 277 -17.19 -28.87 -3.63
CA LEU A 277 -18.41 -29.60 -4.00
C LEU A 277 -18.29 -30.40 -5.31
N GLN A 278 -17.36 -30.02 -6.19
CA GLN A 278 -17.05 -30.73 -7.44
C GLN A 278 -16.05 -31.86 -7.22
N ASP A 279 -14.98 -31.60 -6.46
CA ASP A 279 -13.86 -32.51 -6.26
C ASP A 279 -14.19 -33.62 -5.25
N SER A 280 -15.01 -33.33 -4.23
CA SER A 280 -15.54 -34.34 -3.30
C SER A 280 -16.46 -35.40 -3.95
N GLY A 281 -16.91 -35.18 -5.19
CA GLY A 281 -17.76 -36.12 -5.92
C GLY A 281 -19.19 -36.27 -5.41
N ILE A 282 -19.57 -35.59 -4.31
CA ILE A 282 -20.90 -35.63 -3.69
C ILE A 282 -21.99 -35.18 -4.68
N LEU A 283 -21.68 -34.23 -5.57
CA LEU A 283 -22.59 -33.71 -6.58
C LEU A 283 -21.95 -33.78 -7.97
N VAL A 284 -22.72 -34.18 -8.98
CA VAL A 284 -22.29 -34.12 -10.38
C VAL A 284 -22.51 -32.70 -10.91
N LEU A 285 -21.46 -31.88 -10.81
CA LEU A 285 -21.46 -30.48 -11.20
C LEU A 285 -20.66 -30.20 -12.50
N PRO A 286 -21.03 -29.18 -13.30
CA PRO A 286 -20.27 -28.76 -14.48
C PRO A 286 -18.82 -28.39 -14.14
N SER A 287 -17.88 -28.68 -15.04
CA SER A 287 -16.48 -28.26 -14.84
C SER A 287 -16.35 -26.74 -14.74
N GLU A 288 -15.34 -26.23 -14.03
CA GLU A 288 -15.02 -24.79 -14.03
C GLU A 288 -14.88 -24.21 -15.44
N ARG A 289 -14.35 -25.00 -16.38
CA ARG A 289 -14.20 -24.62 -17.78
C ARG A 289 -15.56 -24.42 -18.43
N THR A 290 -16.46 -25.39 -18.29
CA THR A 290 -17.85 -25.29 -18.78
C THR A 290 -18.54 -24.03 -18.25
N LEU A 291 -18.41 -23.74 -16.95
CA LEU A 291 -18.97 -22.52 -16.37
C LEU A 291 -18.32 -21.25 -16.92
N ARG A 292 -17.01 -21.26 -17.19
CA ARG A 292 -16.29 -20.15 -17.81
C ARG A 292 -16.76 -19.91 -19.25
N ASP A 293 -17.00 -20.98 -20.01
CA ASP A 293 -17.50 -20.92 -21.39
C ASP A 293 -18.92 -20.31 -21.43
N TYR A 294 -19.82 -20.73 -20.52
CA TYR A 294 -21.16 -20.12 -20.38
C TYR A 294 -21.12 -18.67 -19.90
N ARG A 295 -20.23 -18.32 -18.95
CA ARG A 295 -20.10 -16.95 -18.44
C ARG A 295 -19.53 -16.00 -19.49
N ASN A 296 -18.56 -16.46 -20.27
CA ASN A 296 -17.86 -15.67 -21.28
C ASN A 296 -18.56 -15.72 -22.66
N LEU A 297 -19.84 -16.13 -22.72
CA LEU A 297 -20.66 -16.08 -23.95
C LEU A 297 -20.74 -14.65 -24.50
N PHE A 298 -20.93 -13.69 -23.61
CA PHE A 298 -20.84 -12.27 -23.89
C PHE A 298 -19.42 -11.79 -23.55
N LYS A 299 -18.73 -11.19 -24.53
CA LYS A 299 -17.41 -10.59 -24.30
C LYS A 299 -17.61 -9.15 -23.80
N PRO A 300 -17.25 -8.80 -22.55
CA PRO A 300 -17.28 -7.41 -22.11
C PRO A 300 -16.25 -6.60 -22.91
N ARG A 301 -16.71 -5.48 -23.46
CA ARG A 301 -15.91 -4.45 -24.15
C ARG A 301 -16.16 -3.11 -23.45
N ALA A 302 -15.22 -2.17 -23.53
CA ALA A 302 -15.51 -0.82 -23.08
C ALA A 302 -16.62 -0.20 -23.95
N GLY A 303 -17.37 0.74 -23.39
CA GLY A 303 -18.61 1.24 -23.98
C GLY A 303 -19.85 0.93 -23.14
N PHE A 304 -20.99 1.42 -23.62
CA PHE A 304 -22.31 1.02 -23.14
C PHE A 304 -22.71 -0.34 -23.72
N HIS A 305 -23.37 -1.17 -22.92
CA HIS A 305 -23.81 -2.52 -23.31
C HIS A 305 -25.26 -2.51 -23.83
N PRO A 306 -25.53 -2.63 -25.14
CA PRO A 306 -26.89 -2.52 -25.68
C PRO A 306 -27.83 -3.62 -25.15
N GLU A 307 -27.30 -4.82 -24.93
CA GLU A 307 -28.04 -5.96 -24.38
C GLU A 307 -28.55 -5.70 -22.95
N ASN A 308 -27.76 -5.01 -22.11
CA ASN A 308 -28.19 -4.60 -20.77
C ASN A 308 -29.30 -3.53 -20.87
N ILE A 309 -29.17 -2.58 -21.80
CA ILE A 309 -30.16 -1.50 -22.01
C ILE A 309 -31.48 -2.08 -22.54
N GLU A 310 -31.44 -3.02 -23.49
CA GLU A 310 -32.63 -3.70 -24.00
C GLU A 310 -33.30 -4.54 -22.90
N ARG A 311 -32.52 -5.26 -22.09
CA ARG A 311 -33.03 -6.00 -20.95
C ARG A 311 -33.71 -5.07 -19.93
N LEU A 312 -33.08 -3.94 -19.59
CA LEU A 312 -33.66 -2.90 -18.74
C LEU A 312 -34.98 -2.38 -19.31
N ARG A 313 -35.01 -1.99 -20.60
CA ARG A 313 -36.23 -1.52 -21.30
C ARG A 313 -37.36 -2.55 -21.21
N ASN A 314 -37.05 -3.83 -21.35
CA ASN A 314 -38.05 -4.89 -21.29
C ASN A 314 -38.58 -5.08 -19.85
N GLN A 315 -37.72 -4.96 -18.82
CA GLN A 315 -38.13 -4.99 -17.41
C GLN A 315 -38.98 -3.76 -17.03
N THR A 316 -38.56 -2.55 -17.42
CA THR A 316 -39.26 -1.28 -17.09
C THR A 316 -40.55 -1.07 -17.87
N SER A 317 -40.83 -1.88 -18.91
CA SER A 317 -42.05 -1.76 -19.72
C SER A 317 -43.35 -1.83 -18.92
N GLN A 318 -43.34 -2.53 -17.79
CA GLN A 318 -44.49 -2.72 -16.89
C GLN A 318 -44.54 -1.71 -15.72
N TYR A 319 -43.49 -0.90 -15.54
CA TYR A 319 -43.37 0.01 -14.38
C TYR A 319 -44.24 1.25 -14.54
N PHE A 320 -44.79 1.75 -13.43
CA PHE A 320 -45.47 3.05 -13.36
C PHE A 320 -44.47 4.22 -13.45
N ASP A 321 -44.94 5.42 -13.79
CA ASP A 321 -44.05 6.58 -14.02
C ASP A 321 -43.12 6.91 -12.84
N ILE A 322 -43.57 6.73 -11.60
CA ILE A 322 -42.74 6.96 -10.41
C ILE A 322 -41.61 5.92 -10.28
N GLN A 323 -41.87 4.65 -10.64
CA GLN A 323 -40.87 3.58 -10.64
C GLN A 323 -39.83 3.72 -11.76
N ARG A 324 -40.05 4.65 -12.70
CA ARG A 324 -39.11 4.97 -13.78
C ARG A 324 -38.12 6.10 -13.42
N TYR A 325 -38.24 6.70 -12.23
CA TYR A 325 -37.16 7.54 -11.70
C TYR A 325 -35.99 6.65 -11.26
N VAL A 326 -34.80 7.00 -11.75
CA VAL A 326 -33.55 6.28 -11.48
C VAL A 326 -32.45 7.28 -11.17
N ILE A 327 -31.48 6.87 -10.36
CA ILE A 327 -30.24 7.63 -10.14
C ILE A 327 -29.18 7.06 -11.07
N ILE A 328 -28.57 7.93 -11.89
CA ILE A 328 -27.35 7.58 -12.64
C ILE A 328 -26.17 7.93 -11.75
N SER A 329 -25.39 6.92 -11.37
CA SER A 329 -24.16 7.09 -10.57
C SER A 329 -22.97 6.66 -11.40
N PHE A 330 -21.87 7.41 -11.31
CA PHE A 330 -20.62 7.09 -12.00
C PHE A 330 -19.44 7.48 -11.10
N ASP A 331 -18.39 6.66 -11.12
CA ASP A 331 -17.14 6.91 -10.40
C ASP A 331 -15.97 6.27 -11.16
N ASP A 332 -14.76 6.78 -10.93
CA ASP A 332 -13.54 6.36 -11.62
C ASP A 332 -12.65 5.48 -10.73
N MET A 333 -12.38 4.26 -11.17
CA MET A 333 -11.67 3.25 -10.38
C MET A 333 -10.22 3.10 -10.86
N LYS A 334 -9.24 3.25 -9.98
CA LYS A 334 -7.83 2.98 -10.32
C LYS A 334 -7.63 1.52 -10.71
N ILE A 335 -7.08 1.29 -11.90
CA ILE A 335 -6.72 -0.05 -12.38
C ILE A 335 -5.20 -0.23 -12.49
N GLN A 336 -4.74 -1.46 -12.56
CA GLN A 336 -3.33 -1.75 -12.82
C GLN A 336 -3.02 -1.51 -14.31
N SER A 337 -2.35 -0.39 -14.60
CA SER A 337 -1.92 -0.02 -15.95
C SER A 337 -0.94 -1.05 -16.54
N LYS A 338 -1.44 -1.91 -17.41
CA LYS A 338 -0.73 -2.99 -18.11
C LYS A 338 -1.46 -3.33 -19.40
N LEU A 339 -0.70 -3.81 -20.39
CA LEU A 339 -1.25 -4.39 -21.61
C LEU A 339 -1.39 -5.92 -21.48
N VAL A 340 -2.51 -6.45 -21.98
CA VAL A 340 -2.87 -7.87 -21.93
C VAL A 340 -3.27 -8.33 -23.32
N PHE A 341 -2.58 -9.33 -23.86
CA PHE A 341 -2.91 -9.91 -25.15
C PHE A 341 -4.01 -10.97 -25.02
N ASP A 342 -5.21 -10.72 -25.57
CA ASP A 342 -6.25 -11.75 -25.66
C ASP A 342 -6.02 -12.62 -26.90
N LYS A 343 -5.55 -13.85 -26.68
CA LYS A 343 -5.40 -14.87 -27.71
C LYS A 343 -6.70 -15.23 -28.46
N HIS A 344 -7.87 -14.86 -27.94
CA HIS A 344 -9.18 -15.18 -28.54
C HIS A 344 -9.74 -14.08 -29.45
N SER A 345 -9.36 -12.82 -29.25
CA SER A 345 -9.62 -11.76 -30.24
C SER A 345 -8.40 -11.40 -31.08
N ILE A 346 -7.20 -11.80 -30.64
CA ILE A 346 -5.90 -11.43 -31.23
C ILE A 346 -5.63 -9.92 -31.04
N GLU A 347 -6.28 -9.29 -30.06
CA GLU A 347 -6.15 -7.87 -29.73
C GLU A 347 -5.27 -7.66 -28.48
N LEU A 348 -4.60 -6.50 -28.42
CA LEU A 348 -3.84 -6.06 -27.26
C LEU A 348 -4.71 -5.08 -26.45
N ILE A 349 -5.17 -5.54 -25.29
CA ILE A 349 -6.12 -4.84 -24.42
C ILE A 349 -5.36 -4.04 -23.35
N GLY A 350 -5.89 -2.90 -22.92
CA GLY A 350 -5.35 -2.09 -21.82
C GLY A 350 -4.97 -0.65 -22.21
N PHE A 351 -5.24 -0.25 -23.45
CA PHE A 351 -5.19 1.15 -23.87
C PHE A 351 -6.41 1.93 -23.39
N VAL A 352 -6.35 3.26 -23.49
CA VAL A 352 -7.50 4.16 -23.30
C VAL A 352 -8.60 3.80 -24.32
N ASP A 353 -9.80 3.55 -23.81
CA ASP A 353 -10.96 3.14 -24.62
C ASP A 353 -12.27 3.68 -24.01
N LEU A 354 -12.74 4.76 -24.60
CA LEU A 354 -14.01 5.46 -24.36
C LEU A 354 -15.16 4.85 -25.20
N GLY A 355 -14.96 3.70 -25.85
CA GLY A 355 -15.98 2.95 -26.60
C GLY A 355 -16.32 3.51 -27.99
N GLU A 356 -15.75 4.65 -28.39
CA GLU A 356 -15.90 5.26 -29.72
C GLU A 356 -14.56 5.76 -30.26
N GLU A 357 -14.29 5.50 -31.54
CA GLU A 357 -13.01 5.84 -32.18
C GLU A 357 -12.73 7.35 -32.17
N GLU A 358 -13.76 8.19 -32.36
CA GLU A 358 -13.63 9.66 -32.39
C GLU A 358 -13.25 10.26 -31.02
N LEU A 359 -13.86 9.75 -29.95
CA LEU A 359 -13.52 10.10 -28.56
C LEU A 359 -12.14 9.54 -28.17
N ASN A 360 -11.78 8.37 -28.68
CA ASN A 360 -10.47 7.74 -28.45
C ASN A 360 -9.34 8.51 -29.13
N VAL A 361 -9.50 8.95 -30.37
CA VAL A 361 -8.49 9.73 -31.11
C VAL A 361 -8.22 11.07 -30.43
N SER A 362 -9.26 11.77 -29.98
CA SER A 362 -9.12 13.04 -29.26
C SER A 362 -8.57 12.91 -27.83
N SER A 363 -8.64 11.72 -27.24
CA SER A 363 -8.23 11.43 -25.86
C SER A 363 -6.90 10.70 -25.70
N GLY A 364 -6.19 10.42 -26.80
CA GLY A 364 -4.91 9.70 -26.77
C GLY A 364 -5.06 8.18 -26.73
N SER A 365 -5.73 7.59 -27.74
CA SER A 365 -5.96 6.14 -27.87
C SER A 365 -4.73 5.22 -27.78
N SER A 366 -3.51 5.75 -27.97
CA SER A 366 -2.25 5.01 -27.83
C SER A 366 -1.73 4.91 -26.38
N ASP A 367 -2.32 5.66 -25.45
CA ASP A 367 -1.93 5.63 -24.04
C ASP A 367 -2.46 4.37 -23.34
N VAL A 368 -1.67 3.85 -22.39
CA VAL A 368 -2.12 2.75 -21.51
C VAL A 368 -3.07 3.32 -20.47
N ALA A 369 -4.26 2.72 -20.34
CA ALA A 369 -5.25 3.12 -19.36
C ALA A 369 -4.71 2.97 -17.93
N THR A 370 -5.11 3.86 -17.04
CA THR A 370 -4.72 3.87 -15.63
C THR A 370 -5.90 3.90 -14.67
N HIS A 371 -7.10 4.24 -15.15
CA HIS A 371 -8.36 4.12 -14.42
C HIS A 371 -9.45 3.50 -15.32
N ALA A 372 -10.61 3.24 -14.72
CA ALA A 372 -11.80 2.74 -15.39
C ALA A 372 -13.03 3.47 -14.85
N GLN A 373 -13.62 4.32 -15.68
CA GLN A 373 -14.85 5.06 -15.40
C GLN A 373 -16.05 4.13 -15.60
N VAL A 374 -16.86 3.91 -14.56
CA VAL A 374 -18.03 3.02 -14.64
C VAL A 374 -19.33 3.83 -14.48
N PHE A 375 -20.38 3.45 -15.21
CA PHE A 375 -21.72 4.02 -15.09
C PHE A 375 -22.71 2.97 -14.59
N PHE A 376 -23.47 3.34 -13.55
CA PHE A 376 -24.51 2.53 -12.93
C PHE A 376 -25.87 3.23 -13.02
N VAL A 377 -26.93 2.44 -13.17
CA VAL A 377 -28.32 2.83 -12.96
C VAL A 377 -28.79 2.19 -11.66
N LEU A 378 -29.22 3.04 -10.74
CA LEU A 378 -29.80 2.67 -9.46
C LEU A 378 -31.31 2.98 -9.53
N PRO A 379 -32.15 1.97 -9.82
CA PRO A 379 -33.60 2.10 -9.70
C PRO A 379 -34.03 2.16 -8.22
N SER A 380 -35.19 2.74 -7.95
CA SER A 380 -35.68 2.98 -6.57
C SER A 380 -36.00 1.69 -5.79
N GLU A 381 -36.45 0.63 -6.47
CA GLU A 381 -37.02 -0.59 -5.84
C GLU A 381 -36.30 -1.90 -6.24
N GLU A 382 -35.22 -1.83 -7.04
CA GLU A 382 -34.66 -2.98 -7.78
C GLU A 382 -33.11 -3.04 -7.69
N ASP A 383 -32.51 -4.11 -8.21
CA ASP A 383 -31.06 -4.30 -8.23
C ASP A 383 -30.31 -3.19 -9.02
N ILE A 384 -29.03 -2.97 -8.69
CA ILE A 384 -28.16 -2.01 -9.40
C ILE A 384 -27.66 -2.61 -10.72
N TYR A 385 -27.77 -1.86 -11.82
CA TYR A 385 -27.33 -2.30 -13.15
C TYR A 385 -26.15 -1.47 -13.67
N THR A 386 -25.16 -2.12 -14.28
CA THR A 386 -24.06 -1.44 -14.98
C THR A 386 -24.46 -1.15 -16.43
N LEU A 387 -24.50 0.14 -16.79
CA LEU A 387 -24.74 0.59 -18.16
C LEU A 387 -23.54 0.32 -19.06
N GLY A 388 -22.34 0.59 -18.55
CA GLY A 388 -21.08 0.49 -19.30
C GLY A 388 -19.88 0.86 -18.45
N TYR A 389 -18.70 0.61 -19.00
CA TYR A 389 -17.42 1.03 -18.43
C TYR A 389 -16.48 1.53 -19.54
N PHE A 390 -15.55 2.39 -19.17
CA PHE A 390 -14.64 3.06 -20.08
C PHE A 390 -13.23 3.05 -19.50
N LEU A 391 -12.23 2.77 -20.33
CA LEU A 391 -10.82 2.73 -19.92
C LEU A 391 -10.20 4.11 -20.14
N THR A 392 -9.60 4.67 -19.10
CA THR A 392 -9.26 6.11 -19.07
C THR A 392 -7.84 6.33 -18.56
N LYS A 393 -7.25 7.47 -18.96
CA LYS A 393 -6.03 8.02 -18.38
C LYS A 393 -6.35 9.47 -18.00
N ASP A 394 -6.32 9.75 -16.70
CA ASP A 394 -6.59 11.04 -16.09
C ASP A 394 -7.88 11.72 -16.59
N VAL A 395 -9.02 11.20 -16.12
CA VAL A 395 -10.37 11.58 -16.56
C VAL A 395 -10.62 13.09 -16.43
N THR A 396 -10.82 13.75 -17.57
CA THR A 396 -11.05 15.20 -17.61
C THR A 396 -12.53 15.57 -17.55
N SER A 397 -12.79 16.81 -17.09
CA SER A 397 -14.04 17.52 -17.37
C SER A 397 -14.12 18.04 -18.81
N TYR A 398 -13.66 17.27 -19.80
CA TYR A 398 -14.19 17.28 -21.18
C TYR A 398 -14.66 15.89 -21.65
N GLN A 399 -14.15 14.80 -21.04
CA GLN A 399 -14.44 13.41 -21.43
C GLN A 399 -15.64 12.72 -20.76
N ILE A 400 -16.02 13.01 -19.51
CA ILE A 400 -17.05 12.15 -18.85
C ILE A 400 -18.45 12.29 -19.46
N MET A 401 -18.92 13.47 -19.89
CA MET A 401 -20.32 13.64 -20.27
C MET A 401 -20.66 13.29 -21.72
N PRO A 402 -19.75 13.25 -22.74
CA PRO A 402 -20.06 12.50 -23.95
C PRO A 402 -20.31 11.01 -23.66
N LEU A 403 -20.07 10.61 -22.40
CA LEU A 403 -20.52 9.37 -21.78
C LEU A 403 -21.73 9.58 -20.84
N PHE A 404 -21.77 10.58 -19.92
CA PHE A 404 -22.94 10.85 -19.04
C PHE A 404 -24.20 11.24 -19.80
N TRP A 405 -24.15 12.23 -20.70
CA TRP A 405 -25.32 12.55 -21.49
C TRP A 405 -25.58 11.30 -22.30
N LYS A 406 -24.63 10.67 -23.00
CA LYS A 406 -24.86 9.35 -23.66
C LYS A 406 -25.50 8.25 -22.79
N ALA A 407 -25.29 8.24 -21.47
CA ALA A 407 -25.97 7.37 -20.51
C ALA A 407 -27.42 7.82 -20.21
N VAL A 408 -27.65 9.13 -20.09
CA VAL A 408 -29.00 9.76 -20.12
C VAL A 408 -29.64 9.62 -21.51
N SER A 409 -28.82 9.46 -22.55
CA SER A 409 -29.08 9.92 -23.91
C SER A 409 -28.82 8.87 -24.99
N VAL A 410 -29.20 7.64 -24.67
CA VAL A 410 -29.96 6.84 -25.62
C VAL A 410 -31.42 7.32 -25.47
N SER A 411 -31.77 8.61 -25.70
CA SER A 411 -31.48 9.56 -26.83
C SER A 411 -30.74 10.88 -26.48
N ASP A 412 -29.95 11.52 -27.39
CA ASP A 412 -28.52 12.05 -27.46
C ASP A 412 -27.90 13.45 -26.94
N GLY A 413 -26.78 13.49 -26.14
CA GLY A 413 -25.58 14.40 -26.30
C GLY A 413 -25.03 15.40 -25.20
N ALA A 414 -23.68 15.62 -25.09
CA ALA A 414 -22.83 16.76 -24.48
C ALA A 414 -21.80 16.50 -23.30
N SER A 415 -21.11 17.44 -22.56
CA SER A 415 -19.83 17.26 -21.72
C SER A 415 -19.64 17.97 -20.26
N PRO A 416 -18.67 17.67 -19.30
CA PRO A 416 -18.66 16.81 -18.02
C PRO A 416 -18.38 17.27 -16.53
N ASN A 417 -18.79 16.38 -15.59
CA ASN A 417 -19.27 16.50 -14.16
C ASN A 417 -18.68 17.45 -13.07
N ARG A 418 -17.82 18.44 -13.35
CA ARG A 418 -17.66 19.57 -12.39
C ARG A 418 -17.61 20.91 -13.09
N LEU A 419 -16.78 21.01 -14.12
CA LEU A 419 -16.95 22.02 -15.17
C LEU A 419 -18.37 21.94 -15.77
N PHE A 420 -18.99 20.77 -15.80
CA PHE A 420 -20.41 20.53 -16.12
C PHE A 420 -21.42 21.24 -15.25
N TYR A 421 -21.19 21.38 -13.93
CA TYR A 421 -22.15 22.12 -13.12
C TYR A 421 -22.09 23.60 -13.52
N GLU A 422 -20.89 24.08 -13.89
CA GLU A 422 -20.63 25.41 -14.42
C GLU A 422 -21.07 25.57 -15.91
N LEU A 423 -21.01 24.52 -16.74
CA LEU A 423 -21.43 24.52 -18.15
C LEU A 423 -22.94 24.45 -18.34
N HIS A 424 -23.69 24.06 -17.31
CA HIS A 424 -25.15 24.19 -17.26
C HIS A 424 -25.61 25.51 -16.58
N ALA A 425 -24.68 26.41 -16.24
CA ALA A 425 -24.99 27.65 -15.52
C ALA A 425 -25.36 28.82 -16.45
N ASP A 426 -26.66 29.03 -16.66
CA ASP A 426 -27.18 30.32 -17.14
C ASP A 426 -27.13 31.38 -16.01
N PHE A 427 -25.91 31.83 -15.65
CA PHE A 427 -25.65 32.98 -14.77
C PHE A 427 -26.41 32.99 -13.41
N VAL A 428 -26.59 31.84 -12.76
CA VAL A 428 -27.15 31.72 -11.39
C VAL A 428 -26.09 31.22 -10.41
N ASP A 429 -26.04 31.77 -9.19
CA ASP A 429 -25.01 31.47 -8.17
C ASP A 429 -24.90 29.99 -7.76
N VAL A 430 -25.95 29.18 -7.94
CA VAL A 430 -25.96 27.74 -7.62
C VAL A 430 -26.74 26.96 -8.67
N VAL A 431 -26.07 26.01 -9.33
CA VAL A 431 -26.69 25.05 -10.26
C VAL A 431 -26.87 23.70 -9.58
N ASN A 432 -28.10 23.37 -9.21
CA ASN A 432 -28.49 22.09 -8.61
C ASN A 432 -29.33 21.19 -9.53
N TYR A 433 -29.73 21.68 -10.71
CA TYR A 433 -30.37 20.89 -11.76
C TYR A 433 -30.06 21.45 -13.15
N THR A 434 -30.29 20.65 -14.19
CA THR A 434 -30.37 21.09 -15.59
C THR A 434 -31.68 20.63 -16.23
N PRO A 435 -32.28 21.37 -17.18
CA PRO A 435 -33.33 20.82 -18.03
C PRO A 435 -32.82 19.61 -18.83
N ASN A 436 -33.64 18.56 -18.95
CA ASN A 436 -33.30 17.40 -19.77
C ASN A 436 -33.44 17.75 -21.27
N LEU A 437 -32.33 17.67 -22.02
CA LEU A 437 -32.28 17.97 -23.45
C LEU A 437 -33.27 17.15 -24.31
N PHE A 438 -33.72 15.98 -23.83
CA PHE A 438 -34.62 15.05 -24.54
C PHE A 438 -36.04 15.06 -24.02
N ALA A 439 -36.25 15.68 -22.86
CA ALA A 439 -37.54 15.83 -22.24
C ALA A 439 -37.62 17.21 -21.58
N PRO A 440 -37.85 18.30 -22.34
CA PRO A 440 -37.80 19.68 -21.83
C PRO A 440 -38.77 20.02 -20.70
N GLY A 441 -39.69 19.11 -20.34
CA GLY A 441 -40.55 19.19 -19.15
C GLY A 441 -40.05 18.38 -17.93
N ARG A 442 -38.82 17.88 -17.95
CA ARG A 442 -38.20 17.11 -16.85
C ARG A 442 -36.80 17.68 -16.56
N ASN A 443 -36.49 17.87 -15.28
CA ASN A 443 -35.17 18.31 -14.85
C ASN A 443 -34.34 17.12 -14.36
N ILE A 444 -33.02 17.20 -14.52
CA ILE A 444 -32.05 16.29 -13.95
C ILE A 444 -31.40 17.01 -12.76
N SER A 445 -31.70 16.56 -11.54
CA SER A 445 -31.11 17.09 -10.32
C SER A 445 -29.73 16.48 -10.07
N PHE A 446 -28.81 17.30 -9.58
CA PHE A 446 -27.43 16.89 -9.32
C PHE A 446 -27.15 16.73 -7.84
N PHE A 447 -26.56 15.58 -7.48
CA PHE A 447 -26.19 15.25 -6.11
C PHE A 447 -24.70 14.90 -6.06
N SER A 448 -24.01 15.41 -5.03
CA SER A 448 -22.64 15.01 -4.70
C SER A 448 -22.63 13.85 -3.71
N ASP A 449 -21.58 13.03 -3.72
CA ASP A 449 -21.37 11.99 -2.70
C ASP A 449 -21.23 12.63 -1.31
N THR A 450 -22.27 12.53 -0.49
CA THR A 450 -22.35 13.13 0.85
C THR A 450 -21.24 12.59 1.78
N PRO A 451 -20.98 11.27 1.85
CA PRO A 451 -19.75 10.70 2.39
C PRO A 451 -18.43 11.35 1.92
N HIS A 452 -18.32 11.75 0.64
CA HIS A 452 -17.14 12.47 0.14
C HIS A 452 -17.07 13.89 0.69
N LEU A 453 -18.18 14.64 0.64
CA LEU A 453 -18.24 16.00 1.22
C LEU A 453 -17.82 15.99 2.69
N LEU A 454 -18.31 15.05 3.48
CA LEU A 454 -17.97 14.91 4.89
C LEU A 454 -16.47 14.62 5.13
N LYS A 455 -15.87 13.73 4.32
CA LYS A 455 -14.40 13.49 4.35
C LYS A 455 -13.63 14.75 4.03
N THR A 456 -14.08 15.51 3.03
CA THR A 456 -13.45 16.77 2.58
C THR A 456 -13.55 17.84 3.65
N THR A 457 -14.73 18.10 4.23
CA THR A 457 -14.90 19.05 5.35
C THR A 457 -14.00 18.71 6.53
N ARG A 458 -13.91 17.42 6.92
CA ARG A 458 -13.00 16.97 7.98
C ARG A 458 -11.53 17.18 7.61
N ASN A 459 -11.14 16.91 6.36
CA ASN A 459 -9.77 17.11 5.89
C ASN A 459 -9.41 18.62 5.83
N CYS A 460 -10.36 19.49 5.48
CA CYS A 460 -10.19 20.95 5.57
C CYS A 460 -10.02 21.39 7.03
N LEU A 461 -10.87 20.91 7.95
CA LEU A 461 -10.76 21.22 9.39
C LEU A 461 -9.42 20.77 10.00
N PHE A 462 -8.90 19.62 9.56
CA PHE A 462 -7.56 19.13 9.96
C PHE A 462 -6.42 20.02 9.41
N ASN A 463 -6.56 20.56 8.20
CA ASN A 463 -5.54 21.44 7.61
C ASN A 463 -5.67 22.90 8.11
N SER A 464 -6.84 23.29 8.65
CA SER A 464 -7.10 24.63 9.17
C SER A 464 -6.12 24.97 10.30
N GLY A 465 -5.37 26.07 10.14
CA GLY A 465 -4.33 26.51 11.09
C GLY A 465 -3.11 25.57 11.20
N SER A 466 -2.96 24.55 10.34
CA SER A 466 -1.97 23.48 10.56
C SER A 466 -0.55 23.78 10.02
N GLY A 467 -0.32 24.90 9.33
CA GLY A 467 1.03 25.24 8.85
C GLY A 467 1.11 26.46 7.92
N LYS A 468 2.28 26.66 7.32
CA LYS A 468 2.48 27.73 6.33
C LYS A 468 1.75 27.36 5.02
N HIS A 469 0.98 28.31 4.48
CA HIS A 469 0.18 28.19 3.25
C HIS A 469 -1.07 27.30 3.33
N THR A 470 -1.56 26.96 4.53
CA THR A 470 -2.91 26.38 4.71
C THR A 470 -3.96 27.48 4.83
N TRP A 471 -5.11 27.31 4.18
CA TRP A 471 -6.27 28.18 4.36
C TRP A 471 -6.94 27.85 5.70
N GLU A 472 -7.33 28.88 6.45
CA GLU A 472 -8.07 28.73 7.69
C GLU A 472 -9.57 28.69 7.39
N MET A 473 -10.26 27.70 7.95
CA MET A 473 -11.72 27.69 7.97
C MET A 473 -12.18 28.72 9.00
N TRP A 474 -13.09 29.61 8.62
CA TRP A 474 -13.63 30.63 9.51
C TRP A 474 -15.13 30.85 9.25
N ASN A 475 -15.83 31.29 10.29
CA ASN A 475 -17.24 31.70 10.24
C ASN A 475 -17.46 32.79 11.30
N ASN A 476 -18.29 33.80 11.03
CA ASN A 476 -18.54 34.91 11.97
C ASN A 476 -17.25 35.55 12.56
N GLU A 477 -16.21 35.72 11.74
CA GLU A 477 -14.88 36.22 12.17
C GLU A 477 -14.18 35.37 13.25
N GLN A 478 -14.55 34.09 13.39
CA GLN A 478 -13.95 33.12 14.30
C GLN A 478 -13.36 31.93 13.52
N TYR A 479 -12.20 31.43 13.94
CA TYR A 479 -11.55 30.29 13.30
C TYR A 479 -12.11 28.94 13.74
N MET A 480 -12.24 28.01 12.81
CA MET A 480 -12.61 26.62 13.06
C MET A 480 -11.36 25.76 12.96
N LEU A 481 -10.95 25.18 14.10
CA LEU A 481 -9.68 24.47 14.25
C LEU A 481 -9.92 23.07 14.82
N LEU A 482 -9.27 22.05 14.25
CA LEU A 482 -9.27 20.71 14.84
C LEU A 482 -8.63 20.67 16.23
N ASP A 483 -7.77 21.64 16.55
CA ASP A 483 -7.11 21.78 17.85
C ASP A 483 -8.11 21.87 19.03
N HIS A 484 -9.31 22.44 18.84
CA HIS A 484 -10.37 22.42 19.85
C HIS A 484 -10.82 20.99 20.19
N ILE A 485 -10.97 20.14 19.16
CA ILE A 485 -11.34 18.73 19.30
C ILE A 485 -10.15 17.91 19.84
N ALA A 486 -8.92 18.28 19.49
CA ALA A 486 -7.71 17.65 20.02
C ALA A 486 -7.55 17.90 21.52
N LYS A 487 -7.68 19.15 21.97
CA LYS A 487 -7.66 19.54 23.40
C LYS A 487 -8.74 18.81 24.19
N LEU A 488 -9.96 18.76 23.66
CA LEU A 488 -11.07 18.02 24.25
C LEU A 488 -10.76 16.51 24.36
N TYR A 489 -10.21 15.90 23.30
CA TYR A 489 -9.82 14.49 23.31
C TYR A 489 -8.74 14.17 24.36
N TYR A 490 -7.69 15.00 24.47
CA TYR A 490 -6.65 14.78 25.49
C TYR A 490 -7.17 15.00 26.92
N SER A 491 -8.06 15.96 27.14
CA SER A 491 -8.76 16.16 28.43
C SER A 491 -9.65 14.95 28.80
N ASP A 492 -10.33 14.37 27.81
CA ASP A 492 -11.19 13.20 28.02
C ASP A 492 -10.37 11.92 28.34
N LEU A 493 -9.13 11.81 27.87
CA LEU A 493 -8.23 10.69 28.20
C LEU A 493 -7.83 10.64 29.69
N ASP A 494 -7.69 11.80 30.33
CA ASP A 494 -7.39 11.88 31.78
C ASP A 494 -8.64 11.58 32.64
N SER A 495 -9.82 11.51 32.04
CA SER A 495 -11.09 11.22 32.71
C SER A 495 -11.35 9.72 32.79
N GLY A 496 -11.60 9.19 34.00
CA GLY A 496 -11.89 7.77 34.22
C GLY A 496 -13.20 7.24 33.60
N LEU A 497 -14.04 8.14 33.07
CA LEU A 497 -15.22 7.82 32.27
C LEU A 497 -15.25 8.76 31.05
N HIS A 498 -14.82 8.23 29.90
CA HIS A 498 -14.72 8.99 28.66
C HIS A 498 -16.09 9.46 28.14
N GLN A 499 -16.21 10.75 27.84
CA GLN A 499 -17.36 11.39 27.20
C GLN A 499 -17.42 11.08 25.70
N LEU A 500 -16.26 10.90 25.05
CA LEU A 500 -16.13 10.67 23.61
C LEU A 500 -15.45 9.31 23.29
N PRO A 501 -15.97 8.16 23.78
CA PRO A 501 -15.32 6.85 23.67
C PRO A 501 -15.19 6.31 22.23
N LYS A 502 -15.76 7.01 21.25
CA LYS A 502 -15.63 6.71 19.81
C LYS A 502 -14.40 7.38 19.19
N LEU A 503 -13.90 8.47 19.77
CA LEU A 503 -12.70 9.14 19.29
C LEU A 503 -11.45 8.36 19.72
N THR A 504 -10.44 8.40 18.86
CA THR A 504 -9.16 7.73 19.03
C THR A 504 -8.07 8.61 18.43
N VAL A 505 -6.80 8.32 18.74
CA VAL A 505 -5.64 9.03 18.17
C VAL A 505 -5.69 9.14 16.63
N ASP A 506 -6.22 8.12 15.92
CA ASP A 506 -6.37 8.13 14.46
C ASP A 506 -7.44 9.12 13.93
N HIS A 507 -8.28 9.69 14.79
CA HIS A 507 -9.20 10.78 14.47
C HIS A 507 -8.51 12.15 14.51
N ILE A 508 -7.56 12.33 15.44
CA ILE A 508 -6.82 13.58 15.64
C ILE A 508 -5.59 13.63 14.72
N ILE A 509 -4.83 12.54 14.62
CA ILE A 509 -3.60 12.44 13.82
C ILE A 509 -3.90 11.68 12.51
N LEU A 510 -4.22 12.42 11.46
CA LEU A 510 -4.69 11.86 10.18
C LEU A 510 -3.55 11.37 9.27
N LYS A 511 -3.23 10.09 9.39
CA LYS A 511 -2.44 9.32 8.41
C LYS A 511 -3.17 9.24 7.06
N SER A 512 -2.44 8.98 5.96
CA SER A 512 -3.01 8.92 4.59
C SER A 512 -4.22 7.98 4.46
N TYR A 513 -4.18 6.80 5.10
CA TYR A 513 -5.32 5.87 5.14
C TYR A 513 -6.51 6.42 5.97
N SER A 514 -6.25 7.15 7.05
CA SER A 514 -7.27 7.76 7.91
C SER A 514 -8.02 8.92 7.22
N LYS A 515 -7.34 9.62 6.28
CA LYS A 515 -7.96 10.68 5.45
C LYS A 515 -9.06 10.16 4.51
N MET A 516 -9.04 8.86 4.16
CA MET A 516 -10.04 8.23 3.28
C MET A 516 -11.17 7.50 4.04
N LYS A 517 -11.02 7.21 5.33
CA LYS A 517 -12.06 6.53 6.14
C LYS A 517 -13.23 7.49 6.44
N VAL A 518 -14.40 7.20 5.86
CA VAL A 518 -15.65 7.94 6.14
C VAL A 518 -16.05 7.84 7.61
N SER A 519 -15.90 6.68 8.25
CA SER A 519 -16.31 6.47 9.65
C SER A 519 -15.64 7.45 10.61
N LEU A 520 -14.33 7.71 10.43
CA LEU A 520 -13.59 8.68 11.24
C LEU A 520 -14.12 10.11 11.01
N ALA A 521 -14.50 10.46 9.79
CA ALA A 521 -15.08 11.76 9.49
C ALA A 521 -16.46 11.95 10.15
N VAL A 522 -17.33 10.93 10.09
CA VAL A 522 -18.62 10.90 10.81
C VAL A 522 -18.42 11.01 12.32
N GLN A 523 -17.40 10.35 12.88
CA GLN A 523 -17.16 10.36 14.32
C GLN A 523 -16.60 11.71 14.81
N VAL A 524 -15.72 12.37 14.05
CA VAL A 524 -15.25 13.74 14.35
C VAL A 524 -16.38 14.76 14.20
N LEU A 525 -17.08 14.76 13.06
CA LEU A 525 -18.17 15.70 12.75
C LEU A 525 -19.51 15.14 13.24
N SER A 526 -19.59 14.84 14.53
CA SER A 526 -20.80 14.29 15.18
C SER A 526 -21.41 15.25 16.19
N ASN A 527 -22.72 15.12 16.40
CA ASN A 527 -23.45 15.87 17.44
C ASN A 527 -22.90 15.62 18.86
N ALA A 528 -22.31 14.44 19.13
CA ALA A 528 -21.66 14.17 20.42
C ALA A 528 -20.40 15.03 20.64
N VAL A 529 -19.59 15.24 19.60
CA VAL A 529 -18.42 16.13 19.64
C VAL A 529 -18.87 17.59 19.74
N ALA A 530 -19.94 17.98 19.03
CA ALA A 530 -20.51 19.31 19.15
C ALA A 530 -20.98 19.63 20.59
N GLN A 531 -21.79 18.74 21.19
CA GLN A 531 -22.28 18.92 22.56
C GLN A 531 -21.14 18.96 23.60
N ALA A 532 -20.11 18.14 23.42
CA ALA A 532 -18.95 18.17 24.31
C ALA A 532 -18.14 19.46 24.15
N LEU A 533 -17.94 19.96 22.92
CA LEU A 533 -17.32 21.28 22.69
C LEU A 533 -18.14 22.42 23.32
N GLU A 534 -19.47 22.44 23.13
CA GLU A 534 -20.38 23.43 23.73
C GLU A 534 -20.35 23.39 25.28
N HIS A 535 -20.17 22.21 25.87
CA HIS A 535 -20.10 22.03 27.32
C HIS A 535 -18.78 22.51 27.94
N HIS A 536 -17.64 22.22 27.29
CA HIS A 536 -16.31 22.61 27.79
C HIS A 536 -15.88 24.01 27.37
N TYR A 537 -16.43 24.55 26.27
CA TYR A 537 -16.10 25.87 25.72
C TYR A 537 -17.38 26.67 25.44
N SER A 538 -17.75 27.53 26.40
CA SER A 538 -19.03 28.25 26.40
C SER A 538 -19.11 29.46 25.46
N SER A 539 -18.01 29.90 24.83
CA SER A 539 -17.99 30.91 23.77
C SER A 539 -16.66 30.92 22.98
N GLY A 540 -16.65 31.59 21.82
CA GLY A 540 -15.48 31.77 20.95
C GLY A 540 -15.33 30.73 19.83
N GLU A 541 -14.12 30.63 19.27
CA GLU A 541 -13.72 29.77 18.14
C GLU A 541 -14.12 28.29 18.27
N ALA A 542 -14.06 27.75 19.49
CA ALA A 542 -14.51 26.39 19.79
C ALA A 542 -16.03 26.21 19.60
N GLY A 543 -16.84 27.26 19.81
CA GLY A 543 -18.28 27.26 19.60
C GLY A 543 -18.66 27.21 18.11
N GLU A 544 -17.95 27.94 17.25
CA GLU A 544 -18.15 27.81 15.79
C GLU A 544 -17.63 26.44 15.27
N THR A 545 -16.58 25.89 15.88
CA THR A 545 -16.14 24.50 15.61
C THR A 545 -17.21 23.47 16.01
N ALA A 546 -17.90 23.69 17.14
CA ALA A 546 -19.02 22.86 17.57
C ALA A 546 -20.22 22.97 16.62
N ARG A 547 -20.56 24.20 16.21
CA ARG A 547 -21.60 24.49 15.22
C ARG A 547 -21.35 23.77 13.89
N LEU A 548 -20.12 23.79 13.39
CA LEU A 548 -19.72 23.03 12.20
C LEU A 548 -19.95 21.52 12.39
N CYS A 549 -19.52 20.95 13.52
CA CYS A 549 -19.72 19.52 13.81
C CYS A 549 -21.20 19.14 13.83
N LYS A 550 -22.05 20.00 14.41
CA LYS A 550 -23.50 19.81 14.45
C LYS A 550 -24.14 19.93 13.06
N MET A 551 -23.87 21.01 12.32
CA MET A 551 -24.38 21.20 10.96
C MET A 551 -24.00 20.04 10.02
N MET A 552 -22.76 19.55 10.11
CA MET A 552 -22.30 18.41 9.30
C MET A 552 -22.89 17.07 9.75
N ASN A 553 -23.14 16.87 11.05
CA ASN A 553 -23.88 15.71 11.55
C ASN A 553 -25.29 15.70 10.96
N ASP A 554 -25.99 16.82 11.11
CA ASP A 554 -27.41 16.94 10.79
C ASP A 554 -27.63 16.81 9.27
N PHE A 555 -26.79 17.49 8.46
CA PHE A 555 -26.74 17.30 7.01
C PHE A 555 -26.47 15.84 6.60
N PHE A 556 -25.52 15.16 7.25
CA PHE A 556 -25.19 13.77 6.91
C PHE A 556 -26.30 12.80 7.29
N ASP A 557 -26.99 12.99 8.42
CA ASP A 557 -28.13 12.17 8.81
C ASP A 557 -29.30 12.33 7.82
N CYS A 558 -29.70 13.57 7.50
CA CYS A 558 -30.72 13.88 6.49
C CYS A 558 -30.44 13.22 5.13
N MET A 559 -29.19 13.29 4.65
CA MET A 559 -28.78 12.72 3.36
C MET A 559 -28.53 11.20 3.39
N ASN A 560 -28.75 10.52 4.51
CA ASN A 560 -28.40 9.10 4.71
C ASN A 560 -29.55 8.29 5.34
N VAL A 561 -30.80 8.69 5.08
CA VAL A 561 -32.01 7.92 5.43
C VAL A 561 -32.06 6.61 4.63
N ARG A 562 -32.12 5.46 5.31
CA ARG A 562 -32.11 4.12 4.67
C ARG A 562 -33.34 3.27 4.95
N SER A 563 -34.15 3.63 5.94
CA SER A 563 -35.31 2.84 6.35
C SER A 563 -36.34 3.70 7.04
N THR A 564 -37.61 3.41 6.74
CA THR A 564 -38.79 4.00 7.39
C THR A 564 -38.83 3.83 8.91
N THR A 565 -38.04 2.93 9.49
CA THR A 565 -38.04 2.63 10.95
C THR A 565 -36.74 3.01 11.66
N GLU A 566 -35.72 3.50 10.95
CA GLU A 566 -34.39 3.73 11.54
C GLU A 566 -34.39 4.89 12.54
N HIS A 567 -35.12 5.97 12.24
CA HIS A 567 -35.31 7.12 13.15
C HIS A 567 -35.82 6.70 14.53
N GLN A 568 -36.74 5.73 14.60
CA GLN A 568 -37.33 5.25 15.85
C GLN A 568 -36.30 4.47 16.69
N LYS A 569 -35.53 3.59 16.04
CA LYS A 569 -34.51 2.77 16.71
C LYS A 569 -33.35 3.61 17.22
N LYS A 570 -32.90 4.61 16.44
CA LYS A 570 -31.81 5.52 16.80
C LYS A 570 -32.26 6.73 17.64
N ARG A 571 -33.57 6.97 17.76
CA ARG A 571 -34.17 8.18 18.37
C ARG A 571 -33.63 9.48 17.76
N ASN A 572 -33.47 9.50 16.44
CA ASN A 572 -32.99 10.67 15.69
C ASN A 572 -34.03 11.05 14.65
N ALA A 573 -34.64 12.23 14.79
CA ALA A 573 -35.69 12.72 13.90
C ALA A 573 -35.20 12.97 12.46
N LEU A 574 -33.92 13.36 12.29
CA LEU A 574 -33.30 13.65 10.99
C LEU A 574 -33.13 12.39 10.11
N LEU A 575 -33.30 11.20 10.69
CA LEU A 575 -33.32 9.93 9.95
C LEU A 575 -34.74 9.49 9.55
N ALA A 576 -35.74 10.38 9.68
CA ALA A 576 -37.11 10.09 9.25
C ALA A 576 -37.21 10.09 7.71
N PRO A 577 -38.06 9.22 7.13
CA PRO A 577 -38.31 9.26 5.69
C PRO A 577 -39.09 10.54 5.33
N TYR A 578 -38.63 11.25 4.31
CA TYR A 578 -39.39 12.32 3.66
C TYR A 578 -40.69 11.76 3.08
N GLN A 579 -41.82 12.32 3.48
CA GLN A 579 -43.18 11.94 3.08
C GLN A 579 -43.95 13.12 2.45
N ARG A 580 -43.49 14.35 2.65
CA ARG A 580 -44.14 15.58 2.17
C ARG A 580 -43.14 16.54 1.53
N GLY A 581 -43.67 17.54 0.82
CA GLY A 581 -42.85 18.60 0.22
C GLY A 581 -42.44 19.71 1.18
N ASP A 582 -42.99 19.71 2.40
CA ASP A 582 -42.76 20.65 3.50
C ASP A 582 -42.02 20.01 4.70
N ASP A 583 -41.43 18.82 4.52
CA ASP A 583 -40.60 18.18 5.55
C ASP A 583 -39.22 18.87 5.61
N GLU A 584 -39.01 19.68 6.66
CA GLU A 584 -37.73 20.36 7.01
C GLU A 584 -36.73 19.46 7.75
#